data_AF-A0AAV0WQM7-F1
#
_entry.id   AF-A0AAV0WQM7-F1
#
_cell.length_a   1.000
_cell.length_b   1.000
_cell.length_c   1.000
_cell.angle_alpha   90.00
_cell.angle_beta   90.00
_cell.angle_gamma   90.00
#
_symmetry.space_group_name_H-M   'P 1'
#
loop_
_entity.id
_entity.type
_entity.pdbx_description
1 polymer ?
#
loop_
_entity_poly.entity_id
_entity_poly.type
_entity_poly.pdbx_seq_one_letter_code
_entity_poly.pdbx_strand_id
1 'polypeptide(L)'
;MSVAVLTAIAVFIIAVFRMLNVSSQPQKPSFFCRDKQFLNRVLKFAPQLEEPYVPTRLWGFSGHVQTILYSVFGRVRCPCPKGDRRFLILDDGTTLTYDLFKPTLNEPELEGITVVIVPGICNSSESDYIRTFVNYTQNHAIDVQSLTMWEHCIMYLLPLLEYSHMVKIFKYL
;
A
#
# COMPACT_ATOMS: atom_id res chain seq x y z
N MET A 1 19.27 39.76 -18.78
CA MET A 1 17.95 39.20 -18.41
C MET A 1 17.10 40.35 -17.89
N SER A 2 15.93 40.64 -18.47
CA SER A 2 15.08 41.73 -17.98
C SER A 2 14.40 41.35 -16.65
N VAL A 3 14.02 42.34 -15.86
CA VAL A 3 13.29 42.14 -14.59
C VAL A 3 12.02 41.31 -14.83
N ALA A 4 11.31 41.56 -15.92
CA ALA A 4 10.10 40.80 -16.28
C ALA A 4 10.37 39.30 -16.48
N VAL A 5 11.48 38.94 -17.12
CA VAL A 5 11.87 37.52 -17.32
C VAL A 5 12.21 36.88 -15.97
N LEU A 6 12.94 37.58 -15.10
CA LEU A 6 13.26 37.09 -13.75
C LEU A 6 11.99 36.88 -12.91
N THR A 7 11.04 37.81 -12.97
CA THR A 7 9.75 37.69 -12.27
C THR A 7 8.94 36.52 -12.79
N ALA A 8 8.86 36.33 -14.11
CA ALA A 8 8.14 35.19 -14.70
C ALA A 8 8.75 33.85 -14.27
N ILE A 9 10.08 33.73 -14.26
CA ILE A 9 10.78 32.54 -13.76
C ILE A 9 10.46 32.29 -12.29
N ALA A 10 10.50 33.32 -11.44
CA ALA A 10 10.20 33.18 -10.02
C ALA A 10 8.76 32.71 -9.76
N VAL A 11 7.78 33.30 -10.46
CA VAL A 11 6.36 32.90 -10.34
C VAL A 11 6.16 31.46 -10.80
N PHE A 12 6.80 31.07 -11.91
CA PHE A 12 6.74 29.69 -12.40
C PHE A 12 7.31 28.70 -11.37
N ILE A 13 8.48 29.00 -10.80
CA ILE A 13 9.09 28.18 -9.75
C ILE A 13 8.14 28.05 -8.55
N ILE A 14 7.59 29.15 -8.04
CA ILE A 14 6.66 29.13 -6.90
C ILE A 14 5.41 28.29 -7.21
N ALA A 15 4.86 28.40 -8.41
CA ALA A 15 3.71 27.61 -8.84
C ALA A 15 4.04 26.10 -8.86
N VAL A 16 5.21 25.72 -9.38
CA VAL A 16 5.68 24.33 -9.38
C VAL A 16 5.87 23.81 -7.94
N PHE A 17 6.52 24.58 -7.05
CA PHE A 17 6.72 24.19 -5.65
C PHE A 17 5.39 23.98 -4.91
N ARG A 18 4.39 24.81 -5.18
CA ARG A 18 3.03 24.65 -4.64
C ARG A 18 2.33 23.42 -5.21
N MET A 19 2.38 23.23 -6.54
CA MET A 19 1.75 22.07 -7.20
C MET A 19 2.39 20.74 -6.76
N LEU A 20 3.69 20.74 -6.49
CA LEU A 20 4.41 19.58 -5.98
C LEU A 20 4.24 19.37 -4.46
N ASN A 21 3.52 20.25 -3.76
CA ASN A 21 3.29 20.18 -2.31
C ASN A 21 4.57 19.94 -1.48
N VAL A 22 5.71 20.50 -1.90
CA VAL A 22 7.04 20.21 -1.32
C VAL A 22 7.13 20.59 0.17
N SER A 23 6.25 21.46 0.65
CA SER A 23 6.23 21.95 2.03
C SER A 23 5.44 21.06 3.00
N SER A 24 4.74 20.01 2.54
CA SER A 24 4.02 19.10 3.43
C SER A 24 4.99 18.32 4.31
N GLN A 25 4.79 18.35 5.63
CA GLN A 25 5.60 17.56 6.56
C GLN A 25 5.08 16.11 6.63
N PRO A 26 5.94 15.10 6.43
CA PRO A 26 5.60 13.71 6.64
C PRO A 26 5.05 13.47 8.05
N GLN A 27 3.89 12.81 8.14
CA GLN A 27 3.30 12.41 9.41
C GLN A 27 3.61 10.95 9.70
N LYS A 28 3.69 10.60 10.98
CA LYS A 28 3.72 9.19 11.40
C LYS A 28 2.36 8.56 11.10
N PRO A 29 2.32 7.29 10.67
CA PRO A 29 1.06 6.59 10.49
C PRO A 29 0.38 6.34 11.84
N SER A 30 -0.93 6.16 11.79
CA SER A 30 -1.74 5.80 12.96
C SER A 30 -2.10 4.32 12.91
N PHE A 31 -1.98 3.64 14.06
CA PHE A 31 -2.26 2.22 14.19
C PHE A 31 -3.57 2.00 14.94
N PHE A 32 -4.50 1.29 14.29
CA PHE A 32 -5.72 0.81 14.93
C PHE A 32 -5.62 -0.70 15.08
N CYS A 33 -5.45 -1.14 16.33
CA CYS A 33 -5.36 -2.55 16.68
C CYS A 33 -5.96 -2.79 18.06
N ARG A 34 -6.85 -3.78 18.17
CA ARG A 34 -7.47 -4.19 19.43
C ARG A 34 -6.46 -4.90 20.34
N ASP A 35 -5.65 -5.79 19.77
CA ASP A 35 -4.62 -6.52 20.51
C ASP A 35 -3.26 -5.81 20.45
N LYS A 36 -2.88 -5.19 21.57
CA LYS A 36 -1.60 -4.50 21.71
C LYS A 36 -0.39 -5.44 21.68
N GLN A 37 -0.52 -6.69 22.10
CA GLN A 37 0.59 -7.65 22.05
C GLN A 37 0.88 -8.05 20.60
N PHE A 38 -0.17 -8.29 19.81
CA PHE A 38 -0.04 -8.50 18.37
C PHE A 38 0.59 -7.29 17.67
N LEU A 39 0.10 -6.07 17.95
CA LEU A 39 0.68 -4.84 17.39
C LEU A 39 2.17 -4.72 17.70
N ASN A 40 2.57 -4.95 18.95
CA ASN A 40 3.99 -4.87 19.35
C ASN A 40 4.86 -5.91 18.64
N ARG A 41 4.34 -7.12 18.37
CA ARG A 41 5.05 -8.12 17.56
C ARG A 41 5.26 -7.64 16.12
N VAL A 42 4.21 -7.09 15.50
CA VAL A 42 4.28 -6.52 14.15
C VAL A 42 5.28 -5.37 14.08
N LEU A 43 5.25 -4.44 15.04
CA LEU A 43 6.17 -3.29 15.07
C LEU A 43 7.61 -3.68 15.39
N LYS A 44 7.83 -4.72 16.20
CA LYS A 44 9.17 -5.29 16.42
C LYS A 44 9.78 -5.81 15.11
N PHE A 45 8.96 -6.46 14.27
CA PHE A 45 9.41 -6.98 12.99
C PHE A 45 9.56 -5.89 11.92
N ALA A 46 8.62 -4.94 11.88
CA ALA A 46 8.56 -3.87 10.89
C ALA A 46 8.67 -2.48 11.55
N PRO A 47 9.81 -2.14 12.18
CA PRO A 47 9.97 -0.87 12.88
C PRO A 47 9.84 0.34 11.95
N GLN A 48 10.11 0.17 10.65
CA GLN A 48 9.89 1.21 9.63
C GLN A 48 8.43 1.69 9.54
N LEU A 49 7.46 0.93 10.06
CA LEU A 49 6.07 1.38 10.12
C LEU A 49 5.91 2.55 11.10
N GLU A 50 6.78 2.71 12.10
CA GLU A 50 6.69 3.82 13.06
C GLU A 50 7.36 5.11 12.55
N GLU A 51 8.02 5.05 11.40
CA GLU A 51 8.70 6.17 10.79
C GLU A 51 7.76 6.96 9.85
N PRO A 52 7.87 8.30 9.82
CA PRO A 52 7.19 9.09 8.80
C PRO A 52 7.66 8.67 7.40
N TYR A 53 6.71 8.41 6.50
CA TYR A 53 7.06 8.12 5.11
C TYR A 53 7.57 9.38 4.41
N VAL A 54 8.86 9.42 4.10
CA VAL A 54 9.47 10.50 3.32
C VAL A 54 9.49 10.11 1.85
N PRO A 55 8.63 10.68 1.00
CA PRO A 55 8.68 10.38 -0.42
C PRO A 55 9.95 10.92 -1.08
N THR A 56 10.30 10.38 -2.25
CA THR A 56 11.39 10.89 -3.07
C THR A 56 11.11 12.34 -3.49
N ARG A 57 11.96 13.27 -3.06
CA ARG A 57 11.64 14.71 -3.05
C ARG A 57 11.28 15.35 -4.38
N LEU A 58 11.72 14.78 -5.50
CA LEU A 58 11.50 15.35 -6.83
C LEU A 58 10.15 14.96 -7.46
N TRP A 59 9.53 13.86 -7.02
CA TRP A 59 8.31 13.36 -7.66
C TRP A 59 7.30 12.65 -6.74
N GLY A 60 7.71 12.25 -5.53
CA GLY A 60 6.84 11.50 -4.61
C GLY A 60 5.96 12.38 -3.71
N PHE A 61 6.14 13.70 -3.71
CA PHE A 61 5.24 14.63 -2.97
C PHE A 61 3.94 14.92 -3.73
N SER A 62 3.90 14.67 -5.05
CA SER A 62 2.68 14.78 -5.84
C SER A 62 2.23 13.40 -6.30
N GLY A 63 1.08 12.95 -5.77
CA GLY A 63 0.47 11.69 -6.18
C GLY A 63 0.27 11.60 -7.70
N HIS A 64 -0.09 12.71 -8.36
CA HIS A 64 -0.24 12.77 -9.81
C HIS A 64 1.08 12.51 -10.56
N VAL A 65 2.17 13.18 -10.15
CA VAL A 65 3.48 12.99 -10.78
C VAL A 65 3.99 11.58 -10.53
N GLN A 66 3.80 11.06 -9.32
CA GLN A 66 4.14 9.68 -8.98
C GLN A 66 3.39 8.68 -9.85
N THR A 67 2.07 8.85 -10.05
CA THR A 67 1.27 7.97 -10.92
C THR A 67 1.73 8.02 -12.37
N ILE A 68 2.00 9.21 -12.91
CA ILE A 68 2.51 9.39 -14.29
C ILE A 68 3.86 8.69 -14.43
N LEU A 69 4.85 9.00 -13.59
CA LEU A 69 6.17 8.37 -13.67
C LEU A 69 6.11 6.86 -13.47
N TYR A 70 5.30 6.37 -12.53
CA TYR A 70 5.15 4.94 -12.31
C TYR A 70 4.48 4.24 -13.49
N SER A 71 3.52 4.89 -14.16
CA SER A 71 2.94 4.33 -15.39
C SER A 71 3.96 4.20 -16.54
N VAL A 72 4.99 5.05 -16.57
CA VAL A 72 6.03 5.04 -17.61
C VAL A 72 7.17 4.08 -17.25
N PHE A 73 7.69 4.15 -16.02
CA PHE A 73 8.88 3.42 -15.59
C PHE A 73 8.60 2.17 -14.75
N GLY A 74 7.47 2.13 -14.04
CA GLY A 74 7.15 1.09 -13.06
C GLY A 74 6.84 -0.29 -13.65
N ARG A 75 6.49 -0.36 -14.95
CA ARG A 75 6.12 -1.61 -15.63
C ARG A 75 7.32 -2.47 -16.04
N VAL A 76 8.55 -1.96 -15.93
CA VAL A 76 9.70 -2.56 -16.63
C VAL A 76 10.17 -3.86 -15.98
N ARG A 77 9.86 -4.13 -14.69
CA ARG A 77 10.30 -5.35 -13.97
C ARG A 77 9.35 -5.76 -12.84
N CYS A 78 8.05 -5.90 -13.11
CA CYS A 78 7.11 -6.37 -12.07
C CYS A 78 7.33 -7.87 -11.75
N PRO A 79 7.55 -8.26 -10.49
CA PRO A 79 7.66 -9.67 -10.11
C PRO A 79 6.34 -10.41 -10.35
N CYS A 80 6.40 -11.72 -10.61
CA CYS A 80 5.22 -12.58 -10.77
C CYS A 80 5.14 -13.58 -9.61
N PRO A 81 4.72 -13.13 -8.41
CA PRO A 81 4.56 -14.04 -7.28
C PRO A 81 3.53 -15.11 -7.64
N LYS A 82 3.81 -16.36 -7.27
CA LYS A 82 2.89 -17.47 -7.49
C LYS A 82 1.94 -17.58 -6.30
N GLY A 83 0.66 -17.36 -6.55
CA GLY A 83 -0.41 -17.51 -5.57
C GLY A 83 -1.50 -18.44 -6.07
N ASP A 84 -2.28 -18.97 -5.14
CA ASP A 84 -3.47 -19.78 -5.43
C ASP A 84 -4.69 -18.87 -5.45
N ARG A 85 -5.39 -18.81 -6.59
CA ARG A 85 -6.67 -18.11 -6.69
C ARG A 85 -7.77 -18.87 -5.95
N ARG A 86 -8.51 -18.17 -5.10
CA ARG A 86 -9.61 -18.67 -4.30
C ARG A 86 -10.88 -17.88 -4.60
N PHE A 87 -12.01 -18.57 -4.48
CA PHE A 87 -13.35 -18.01 -4.70
C PHE A 87 -14.19 -18.31 -3.48
N LEU A 88 -14.87 -17.29 -2.97
CA LEU A 88 -15.80 -17.39 -1.85
C LEU A 88 -17.15 -16.82 -2.28
N ILE A 89 -18.22 -17.60 -2.14
CA ILE A 89 -19.58 -17.10 -2.33
C ILE A 89 -20.02 -16.43 -1.03
N LEU A 90 -20.44 -15.17 -1.12
CA LEU A 90 -20.95 -14.38 0.01
C LEU A 90 -22.46 -14.59 0.19
N ASP A 91 -22.99 -14.20 1.34
CA ASP A 91 -24.41 -14.40 1.70
C ASP A 91 -25.39 -13.69 0.76
N ASP A 92 -24.93 -12.62 0.08
CA ASP A 92 -25.70 -11.90 -0.93
C ASP A 92 -25.67 -12.56 -2.32
N GLY A 93 -25.00 -13.72 -2.44
CA GLY A 93 -24.82 -14.46 -3.69
C GLY A 93 -23.69 -13.93 -4.57
N THR A 94 -22.96 -12.88 -4.17
CA THR A 94 -21.79 -12.40 -4.91
C THR A 94 -20.57 -13.29 -4.69
N THR A 95 -19.58 -13.21 -5.59
CA THR A 95 -18.34 -13.98 -5.49
C THR A 95 -17.17 -13.07 -5.15
N LEU A 96 -16.56 -13.28 -3.98
CA LEU A 96 -15.27 -12.70 -3.61
C LEU A 96 -14.15 -13.55 -4.20
N THR A 97 -13.24 -12.92 -4.95
CA THR A 97 -12.04 -13.57 -5.50
C THR A 97 -10.80 -13.00 -4.84
N TYR A 98 -9.89 -13.87 -4.40
CA TYR A 98 -8.63 -13.46 -3.80
C TYR A 98 -7.51 -14.44 -4.14
N ASP A 99 -6.28 -13.95 -4.17
CA ASP A 99 -5.08 -14.75 -4.38
C ASP A 99 -4.36 -14.94 -3.04
N LEU A 100 -4.13 -16.21 -2.69
CA LEU A 100 -3.40 -16.61 -1.49
C LEU A 100 -1.94 -16.89 -1.84
N PHE A 101 -1.03 -16.21 -1.16
CA PHE A 101 0.40 -16.30 -1.34
C PHE A 101 1.05 -16.83 -0.06
N LYS A 102 1.77 -17.94 -0.18
CA LYS A 102 2.51 -18.53 0.93
C LYS A 102 3.90 -17.90 1.05
N PRO A 103 4.46 -17.76 2.26
CA PRO A 103 5.80 -17.27 2.44
C PRO A 103 6.82 -18.19 1.77
N THR A 104 7.90 -17.61 1.24
CA THR A 104 9.00 -18.36 0.62
C THR A 104 10.04 -18.79 1.66
N LEU A 105 10.07 -18.09 2.81
CA LEU A 105 10.95 -18.34 3.94
C LEU A 105 10.09 -18.68 5.17
N ASN A 106 10.57 -19.57 6.03
CA ASN A 106 9.90 -19.88 7.31
C ASN A 106 10.63 -19.15 8.43
N GLU A 107 10.04 -18.07 8.95
CA GLU A 107 10.51 -17.36 10.14
C GLU A 107 9.55 -17.66 11.30
N PRO A 108 9.99 -18.37 12.37
CA PRO A 108 9.14 -18.73 13.50
C PRO A 108 8.53 -17.52 14.21
N GLU A 109 9.19 -16.36 14.17
CA GLU A 109 8.72 -15.14 14.82
C GLU A 109 7.48 -14.52 14.14
N LEU A 110 7.21 -14.89 12.88
CA LEU A 110 6.10 -14.41 12.07
C LEU A 110 5.03 -15.47 11.81
N GLU A 111 5.19 -16.65 12.40
CA GLU A 111 4.24 -17.74 12.29
C GLU A 111 2.86 -17.27 12.80
N GLY A 112 1.84 -17.48 11.97
CA GLY A 112 0.46 -17.07 12.27
C GLY A 112 0.12 -15.60 11.98
N ILE A 113 1.02 -14.83 11.33
CA ILE A 113 0.68 -13.50 10.83
C ILE A 113 0.26 -13.57 9.37
N THR A 114 -0.98 -13.15 9.08
CA THR A 114 -1.49 -13.00 7.72
C THR A 114 -1.70 -11.53 7.38
N VAL A 115 -1.13 -11.09 6.27
CA VAL A 115 -1.35 -9.75 5.70
C VAL A 115 -2.45 -9.83 4.66
N VAL A 116 -3.53 -9.10 4.91
CA VAL A 116 -4.64 -8.96 3.97
C VAL A 116 -4.48 -7.65 3.21
N ILE A 117 -4.36 -7.72 1.88
CA ILE A 117 -4.21 -6.56 1.01
C ILE A 117 -5.55 -6.29 0.32
N VAL A 118 -6.09 -5.11 0.57
CA VAL A 118 -7.31 -4.61 -0.08
C VAL A 118 -6.88 -3.53 -1.08
N PRO A 119 -6.92 -3.78 -2.40
CA PRO A 119 -6.49 -2.80 -3.38
C PRO A 119 -7.51 -1.65 -3.49
N GLY A 120 -7.14 -0.57 -4.18
CA GLY A 120 -8.03 0.58 -4.39
C GLY A 120 -9.18 0.27 -5.36
N ILE A 121 -10.09 1.23 -5.56
CA ILE A 121 -11.19 1.12 -6.54
C ILE A 121 -10.63 0.79 -7.93
N CYS A 122 -11.34 -0.07 -8.67
CA CYS A 122 -10.97 -0.53 -10.01
C CYS A 122 -9.59 -1.20 -10.08
N ASN A 123 -9.28 -2.04 -9.09
CA ASN A 123 -7.97 -2.65 -8.95
C ASN A 123 -8.07 -4.10 -8.47
N SER A 124 -7.04 -4.91 -8.73
CA SER A 124 -7.02 -6.34 -8.45
C SER A 124 -5.70 -6.79 -7.84
N SER A 125 -5.66 -8.05 -7.41
CA SER A 125 -4.43 -8.70 -6.94
C SER A 125 -3.35 -8.78 -8.02
N GLU A 126 -3.70 -8.61 -9.29
CA GLU A 126 -2.78 -8.70 -10.44
C GLU A 126 -2.05 -7.39 -10.74
N SER A 127 -2.41 -6.28 -10.08
CA SER A 127 -1.78 -4.99 -10.30
C SER A 127 -0.31 -4.98 -9.90
N ASP A 128 0.51 -4.24 -10.66
CA ASP A 128 1.97 -4.25 -10.52
C ASP A 128 2.45 -3.87 -9.11
N TYR A 129 1.81 -2.88 -8.48
CA TYR A 129 2.17 -2.46 -7.12
C TYR A 129 1.80 -3.52 -6.08
N ILE A 130 0.69 -4.23 -6.26
CA ILE A 130 0.27 -5.33 -5.38
C ILE A 130 1.25 -6.48 -5.50
N ARG A 131 1.55 -6.92 -6.72
CA ARG A 131 2.51 -8.00 -6.98
C ARG A 131 3.90 -7.68 -6.45
N THR A 132 4.34 -6.42 -6.59
CA THR A 132 5.61 -5.96 -6.03
C THR A 132 5.61 -6.06 -4.51
N PHE A 133 4.54 -5.60 -3.85
CA PHE A 133 4.41 -5.68 -2.40
C PHE A 133 4.32 -7.13 -1.92
N VAL A 134 3.48 -7.97 -2.53
CA VAL A 134 3.36 -9.40 -2.24
C VAL A 134 4.71 -10.09 -2.35
N ASN A 135 5.45 -9.87 -3.44
CA ASN A 135 6.79 -10.45 -3.61
C ASN A 135 7.77 -9.99 -2.52
N TYR A 136 7.73 -8.73 -2.11
CA TYR A 136 8.53 -8.25 -0.99
C TYR A 136 8.15 -8.96 0.31
N THR A 137 6.87 -9.06 0.63
CA THR A 137 6.36 -9.66 1.87
C THR A 137 6.59 -11.17 1.94
N GLN A 138 6.43 -11.92 0.84
CA GLN A 138 6.72 -13.36 0.79
C GLN A 138 8.19 -13.68 1.08
N ASN A 139 9.10 -12.81 0.65
CA ASN A 139 10.53 -12.92 0.92
C ASN A 139 10.92 -12.50 2.36
N HIS A 140 9.94 -12.11 3.18
CA HIS A 140 10.10 -11.76 4.58
C HIS A 140 9.25 -12.66 5.49
N ALA A 141 8.88 -13.86 5.02
CA ALA A 141 8.25 -14.93 5.79
C ALA A 141 6.85 -14.64 6.37
N ILE A 142 6.04 -13.85 5.69
CA ILE A 142 4.67 -13.53 6.10
C ILE A 142 3.66 -14.14 5.11
N ASP A 143 2.58 -14.74 5.62
CA ASP A 143 1.44 -15.17 4.79
C ASP A 143 0.71 -13.95 4.20
N VAL A 144 0.39 -13.98 2.92
CA VAL A 144 -0.27 -12.85 2.26
C VAL A 144 -1.54 -13.30 1.54
N GLN A 145 -2.64 -12.61 1.84
CA GLN A 145 -3.91 -12.73 1.13
C GLN A 145 -4.16 -11.43 0.38
N SER A 146 -4.16 -11.49 -0.95
CA SER A 146 -4.43 -10.32 -1.78
C SER A 146 -5.82 -10.43 -2.40
N LEU A 147 -6.68 -9.47 -2.11
CA LEU A 147 -8.06 -9.48 -2.60
C LEU A 147 -8.13 -8.84 -3.99
N THR A 148 -9.02 -9.35 -4.83
CA THR A 148 -9.48 -8.62 -6.02
C THR A 148 -10.76 -7.89 -5.68
N MET A 149 -10.78 -6.57 -5.84
CA MET A 149 -11.89 -5.74 -5.37
C MET A 149 -12.82 -5.37 -6.52
N TRP A 150 -14.08 -5.78 -6.42
CA TRP A 150 -15.21 -5.22 -7.18
C TRP A 150 -15.97 -4.25 -6.27
N GLU A 151 -16.68 -3.27 -6.83
CA GLU A 151 -17.32 -2.16 -6.10
C GLU A 151 -18.18 -2.61 -4.89
N HIS A 152 -18.76 -3.81 -4.92
CA HIS A 152 -19.55 -4.37 -3.81
C HIS A 152 -18.71 -4.93 -2.64
N CYS A 153 -17.45 -5.32 -2.81
CA CYS A 153 -16.69 -6.08 -1.79
C CYS A 153 -16.20 -5.25 -0.58
N ILE A 154 -16.09 -3.92 -0.69
CA ILE A 154 -15.61 -3.05 0.42
C ILE A 154 -16.49 -3.19 1.67
N MET A 155 -17.81 -3.34 1.48
CA MET A 155 -18.81 -3.41 2.54
C MET A 155 -18.79 -4.77 3.28
N TYR A 156 -18.45 -5.86 2.58
CA TYR A 156 -18.46 -7.22 3.13
C TYR A 156 -17.12 -7.65 3.77
N LEU A 157 -16.05 -6.87 3.56
CA LEU A 157 -14.78 -7.11 4.24
C LEU A 157 -14.82 -6.67 5.70
N LEU A 158 -15.61 -5.65 6.07
CA LEU A 158 -15.68 -5.18 7.46
C LEU A 158 -16.04 -6.28 8.48
N PRO A 159 -17.00 -7.19 8.22
CA PRO A 159 -17.32 -8.32 9.10
C PRO A 159 -16.32 -9.49 9.03
N LEU A 160 -15.80 -9.84 7.85
CA LEU A 160 -14.74 -10.86 7.72
C LEU A 160 -13.43 -10.42 8.38
N LEU A 161 -13.25 -9.11 8.57
CA LEU A 161 -12.15 -8.51 9.28
C LEU A 161 -12.41 -8.38 10.80
N GLU A 162 -13.45 -9.01 11.36
CA GLU A 162 -13.67 -9.09 12.82
C GLU A 162 -12.81 -10.15 13.52
N TYR A 163 -11.82 -10.75 12.85
CA TYR A 163 -10.80 -11.56 13.51
C TYR A 163 -9.96 -10.68 14.46
N SER A 164 -9.82 -11.14 15.71
CA SER A 164 -9.38 -10.39 16.89
C SER A 164 -7.96 -9.79 16.85
N HIS A 165 -7.17 -10.06 15.81
CA HIS A 165 -5.76 -9.67 15.70
C HIS A 165 -5.48 -9.05 14.33
N MET A 166 -5.83 -7.78 14.17
CA MET A 166 -5.53 -7.04 12.95
C MET A 166 -5.01 -5.64 13.22
N VAL A 167 -4.09 -5.18 12.38
CA VAL A 167 -3.56 -3.83 12.37
C VAL A 167 -4.04 -3.14 11.09
N LYS A 168 -4.92 -2.13 11.23
CA LYS A 168 -5.21 -1.21 10.13
C LYS A 168 -4.22 -0.06 10.16
N ILE A 169 -3.51 0.13 9.05
CA ILE A 169 -2.54 1.22 8.87
C ILE A 169 -3.18 2.27 7.96
N PHE A 170 -3.48 3.44 8.51
CA PHE A 170 -3.89 4.60 7.71
C PHE A 170 -2.69 5.47 7.44
N LYS A 171 -2.39 5.68 6.16
CA LYS A 171 -1.37 6.61 5.70
C LYS A 171 -2.08 7.90 5.29
N TYR A 172 -1.88 8.97 6.06
CA TYR A 172 -2.28 10.31 5.64
C TYR A 172 -1.31 10.75 4.56
N LEU A 173 -1.80 10.88 3.32
CA LEU A 173 -1.10 11.54 2.21
C LEU A 173 -1.53 13.00 2.15
#